data_AF-T0GMQ2-F1
#
_entry.id   AF-T0GMQ2-F1
#
_cell.length_a   1.000
_cell.length_b   1.000
_cell.length_c   1.000
_cell.angle_alpha   90.00
_cell.angle_beta   90.00
_cell.angle_gamma   90.00
#
_symmetry.space_group_name_H-M   'P 1'
#
loop_
_entity.id
_entity.type
_entity.pdbx_description
1 polymer ?
#
loop_
_entity_poly.entity_id
_entity_poly.type
_entity_poly.pdbx_seq_one_letter_code
_entity_poly.pdbx_strand_id
1 'polypeptide(L)'
;MVEVPTKILETHAEFSEICYPNSEFSFHPWLASEIRKRIGGSVASLRAIEWACEDHSCPINETWIEVFAEDQGQLLKTIRISRKKHLINKLDLKLSFEKQGL
;
A
#
# COMPACT_ATOMS: atom_id res chain seq x y z
N MET A 1 -9.74 10.37 38.01
CA MET A 1 -9.78 9.56 36.78
C MET A 1 -9.18 10.44 35.71
N VAL A 2 -8.03 10.07 35.15
CA VAL A 2 -7.37 10.86 34.11
C VAL A 2 -7.97 10.41 32.78
N GLU A 3 -8.87 11.22 32.22
CA GLU A 3 -9.34 11.02 30.85
C GLU A 3 -8.18 11.38 29.91
N VAL A 4 -7.51 10.35 29.40
CA VAL A 4 -6.55 10.52 28.31
C VAL A 4 -7.38 10.82 27.06
N PRO A 5 -7.22 11.99 26.42
CA PRO A 5 -7.90 12.23 25.16
C PRO A 5 -7.34 11.23 24.16
N THR A 6 -8.17 10.28 23.73
CA THR A 6 -7.89 9.43 22.58
C THR A 6 -7.91 10.34 21.37
N LYS A 7 -6.79 11.01 21.12
CA LYS A 7 -6.55 11.81 19.93
C LYS A 7 -6.73 10.83 18.77
N ILE A 8 -7.89 10.91 18.12
CA ILE A 8 -8.14 10.19 16.88
C ILE A 8 -7.06 10.69 15.95
N LEU A 9 -6.08 9.84 15.67
CA LEU A 9 -5.06 10.11 14.67
C LEU A 9 -5.83 10.35 13.38
N GLU A 10 -5.99 11.62 13.01
CA GLU A 10 -6.47 12.02 11.69
C GLU A 10 -5.43 11.47 10.73
N THR A 11 -5.71 10.27 10.26
CA THR A 11 -4.81 9.53 9.40
C THR A 11 -5.19 10.01 8.00
N HIS A 12 -4.34 10.84 7.38
CA HIS A 12 -4.64 11.48 6.12
C HIS A 12 -4.10 10.63 4.97
N ALA A 13 -4.97 10.24 4.04
CA ALA A 13 -4.57 9.62 2.78
C ALA A 13 -4.18 10.72 1.79
N GLU A 14 -2.89 10.96 1.61
CA GLU A 14 -2.37 12.04 0.75
C GLU A 14 -2.47 11.71 -0.75
N PHE A 15 -2.61 10.42 -1.10
CA PHE A 15 -2.62 9.95 -2.48
C PHE A 15 -3.43 8.66 -2.63
N SER A 16 -4.13 8.51 -3.75
CA SER A 16 -4.82 7.27 -4.14
C SER A 16 -4.78 7.09 -5.66
N GLU A 17 -4.19 6.00 -6.15
CA GLU A 17 -4.19 5.62 -7.58
C GLU A 17 -4.72 4.19 -7.74
N ILE A 18 -5.67 4.00 -8.64
CA ILE A 18 -6.17 2.67 -9.03
C ILE A 18 -5.42 2.22 -10.28
N CYS A 19 -4.85 1.02 -10.24
CA CYS A 19 -4.12 0.38 -11.31
C CYS A 19 -4.89 -0.86 -11.79
N TYR A 20 -5.52 -0.73 -12.95
CA TYR A 20 -6.29 -1.77 -13.59
C TYR A 20 -5.43 -2.97 -14.03
N PRO A 21 -6.06 -4.12 -14.30
CA PRO A 21 -5.43 -5.25 -14.96
C PRO A 21 -4.59 -4.83 -16.17
N ASN A 22 -3.37 -5.34 -16.27
CA ASN A 22 -2.40 -5.04 -17.34
C ASN A 22 -1.88 -3.59 -17.41
N SER A 23 -2.24 -2.73 -16.46
CA SER A 23 -1.66 -1.40 -16.31
C SER A 23 -0.52 -1.41 -15.29
N GLU A 24 0.31 -0.38 -15.34
CA GLU A 24 1.35 -0.11 -14.35
C GLU A 24 1.05 1.18 -13.58
N PHE A 25 1.66 1.31 -12.40
CA PHE A 25 1.56 2.55 -11.64
C PHE A 25 2.35 3.68 -12.31
N SER A 26 1.82 4.90 -12.23
CA SER A 26 2.46 6.10 -12.79
C SER A 26 3.83 6.41 -12.17
N PHE A 27 4.00 6.12 -10.89
CA PHE A 27 5.22 6.44 -10.13
C PHE A 27 6.30 5.34 -10.21
N HIS A 28 5.90 4.08 -10.38
CA HIS A 28 6.81 2.94 -10.54
C HIS A 28 6.25 1.94 -11.56
N PRO A 29 6.68 2.03 -12.84
CA PRO A 29 6.18 1.20 -13.94
C PRO A 29 6.51 -0.31 -13.86
N TRP A 30 7.02 -0.77 -12.72
CA TRP A 30 7.40 -2.16 -12.44
C TRP A 30 6.68 -2.72 -11.22
N LEU A 31 6.10 -1.88 -10.37
CA LEU A 31 5.60 -2.26 -9.06
C LEU A 31 4.35 -3.12 -9.17
N ALA A 32 3.44 -2.79 -10.08
CA ALA A 32 2.21 -3.55 -10.26
C ALA A 32 2.52 -4.95 -10.82
N SER A 33 3.41 -5.03 -11.81
CA SER A 33 3.93 -6.30 -12.33
C SER A 33 4.54 -7.19 -11.24
N GLU A 34 5.43 -6.68 -10.39
CA GLU A 34 6.08 -7.48 -9.35
C GLU A 34 5.08 -7.98 -8.29
N ILE A 35 4.10 -7.15 -7.91
CA ILE A 35 3.04 -7.57 -6.98
C ILE A 35 2.19 -8.69 -7.59
N ARG A 36 1.75 -8.54 -8.85
CA ARG A 36 0.93 -9.56 -9.53
C ARG A 36 1.67 -10.89 -9.69
N LYS A 37 2.96 -10.85 -10.03
CA LYS A 37 3.82 -12.05 -10.08
C LYS A 37 3.88 -12.77 -8.74
N ARG A 38 3.94 -12.03 -7.64
CA ARG A 38 4.08 -12.62 -6.29
C ARG A 38 2.78 -13.20 -5.76
N ILE A 39 1.67 -12.50 -5.97
CA ILE A 39 0.37 -12.94 -5.48
C ILE A 39 -0.16 -14.13 -6.30
N GLY A 40 0.14 -14.18 -7.60
CA GLY A 40 -0.37 -15.22 -8.49
C GLY A 40 -1.89 -15.14 -8.68
N GLY A 41 -2.41 -15.84 -9.68
CA GLY A 41 -3.84 -15.85 -9.99
C GLY A 41 -4.30 -14.69 -10.88
N SER A 42 -5.60 -14.67 -11.16
CA SER A 42 -6.25 -13.78 -12.13
C SER A 42 -5.99 -12.30 -11.84
N VAL A 43 -6.04 -11.47 -12.88
CA VAL A 43 -5.40 -10.17 -12.95
C VAL A 43 -5.97 -9.18 -11.92
N ALA A 44 -5.33 -9.10 -10.76
CA ALA A 44 -5.79 -8.24 -9.67
C ALA A 44 -5.74 -6.74 -10.06
N SER A 45 -6.82 -6.03 -9.75
CA SER A 45 -6.79 -4.57 -9.67
C SER A 45 -6.04 -4.17 -8.40
N LEU A 46 -5.17 -3.18 -8.51
CA LEU A 46 -4.40 -2.69 -7.37
C LEU A 46 -4.83 -1.26 -7.06
N ARG A 47 -4.80 -0.87 -5.78
CA ARG A 47 -4.93 0.53 -5.39
C ARG A 47 -3.76 0.90 -4.49
N ALA A 48 -2.99 1.90 -4.93
CA ALA A 48 -1.92 2.48 -4.13
C ALA A 48 -2.49 3.63 -3.30
N ILE A 49 -2.25 3.62 -2.00
CA ILE A 49 -2.64 4.65 -1.06
C ILE A 49 -1.39 5.10 -0.30
N GLU A 50 -1.10 6.40 -0.30
CA GLU A 50 -0.05 6.95 0.56
C GLU A 50 -0.66 7.42 1.88
N TRP A 51 -0.15 6.88 2.97
CA TRP A 51 -0.52 7.22 4.33
C TRP A 51 0.59 8.03 4.96
N ALA A 52 0.24 9.23 5.41
CA ALA A 52 1.10 10.08 6.21
C ALA A 52 0.41 10.36 7.55
N CYS A 53 1.19 10.31 8.62
CA CYS A 53 0.78 10.85 9.91
C CYS A 53 1.57 12.13 10.18
N GLU A 54 0.86 13.24 10.32
CA GLU A 54 1.44 14.55 10.60
C GLU A 54 1.79 14.75 12.10
N ASP A 55 1.43 13.80 12.97
CA ASP A 55 1.82 13.89 14.37
C ASP A 55 3.34 13.65 14.51
N HIS A 56 4.06 14.64 15.02
CA HIS A 56 5.51 14.56 15.26
C HIS A 56 5.93 13.38 16.16
N SER A 57 5.00 12.84 16.95
CA SER A 57 5.21 11.65 17.77
C SER A 57 5.13 10.33 16.97
N CYS A 58 4.60 10.37 15.75
CA CYS A 58 4.39 9.21 14.90
C CYS A 58 4.59 9.57 13.41
N PRO A 59 5.83 9.82 12.94
CA PRO A 59 6.10 10.19 11.54
C PRO A 59 6.02 8.95 10.63
N ILE A 60 4.85 8.33 10.58
CA ILE A 60 4.56 7.20 9.72
C ILE A 60 4.36 7.73 8.31
N ASN A 61 5.19 7.26 7.38
CA ASN A 61 5.04 7.48 5.96
C ASN A 61 5.08 6.12 5.27
N GLU A 62 3.92 5.64 4.85
CA GLU A 62 3.80 4.33 4.22
C GLU A 62 2.98 4.41 2.94
N THR A 63 3.27 3.49 2.03
CA THR A 63 2.43 3.24 0.87
C THR A 63 1.77 1.89 1.06
N TRP A 64 0.45 1.87 1.01
CA TRP A 64 -0.35 0.67 1.08
C TRP A 64 -0.79 0.31 -0.32
N ILE A 65 -0.59 -0.94 -0.71
CA ILE A 65 -1.14 -1.49 -1.95
C ILE A 65 -2.26 -2.44 -1.59
N GLU A 66 -3.49 -2.03 -1.85
CA GLU A 66 -4.68 -2.87 -1.76
C GLU A 66 -4.78 -3.71 -3.03
N VAL A 67 -5.00 -5.01 -2.86
CA VAL A 67 -5.07 -6.00 -3.93
C VAL A 67 -6.49 -6.52 -3.99
N PHE A 68 -7.16 -6.34 -5.12
CA PHE A 68 -8.55 -6.73 -5.29
C PHE A 68 -8.69 -7.91 -6.26
N ALA A 69 -9.64 -8.80 -5.97
CA ALA A 69 -10.04 -9.87 -6.89
C ALA A 69 -10.70 -9.29 -8.15
N GLU A 70 -10.51 -9.95 -9.30
CA GLU A 70 -11.14 -9.55 -10.57
C GLU A 70 -12.67 -9.57 -10.49
N ASP A 71 -13.22 -10.56 -9.80
CA ASP A 71 -14.59 -11.02 -10.01
C ASP A 71 -15.63 -10.29 -9.15
N GLN A 72 -15.25 -9.60 -8.07
CA GLN A 72 -16.21 -8.88 -7.21
C GLN A 72 -15.65 -7.61 -6.54
N GLY A 73 -14.44 -7.17 -6.92
CA GLY A 73 -13.77 -6.06 -6.21
C GLY A 73 -13.50 -6.36 -4.73
N GLN A 74 -13.46 -7.65 -4.36
CA GLN A 74 -13.17 -8.08 -3.00
C GLN A 74 -11.71 -7.78 -2.68
N LEU A 75 -11.44 -7.08 -1.57
CA LEU A 75 -10.09 -6.89 -1.07
C LEU A 75 -9.51 -8.24 -0.62
N LEU A 76 -8.49 -8.71 -1.33
CA LEU A 76 -7.79 -9.95 -1.02
C LEU A 76 -6.73 -9.74 0.05
N LYS A 77 -5.94 -8.68 -0.11
CA LYS A 77 -4.83 -8.37 0.80
C LYS A 77 -4.43 -6.91 0.68
N THR A 78 -3.83 -6.38 1.76
CA THR A 78 -3.13 -5.10 1.75
C THR A 78 -1.66 -5.35 1.98
N ILE A 79 -0.81 -4.89 1.07
CA ILE A 79 0.64 -4.91 1.18
C ILE A 79 1.06 -3.55 1.73
N ARG A 80 1.68 -3.53 2.91
CA ARG A 80 2.22 -2.29 3.49
C ARG A 80 3.71 -2.17 3.17
N ILE A 81 4.12 -1.01 2.67
CA ILE A 81 5.50 -0.67 2.38
C ILE A 81 5.82 0.59 3.19
N SER A 82 6.74 0.49 4.15
CA SER A 82 7.08 1.60 5.07
C SER A 82 7.97 2.68 4.40
N ARG A 83 7.55 3.13 3.22
CA ARG A 83 8.16 4.18 2.39
C ARG A 83 7.08 4.96 1.66
N LYS A 84 7.34 6.24 1.37
CA LYS A 84 6.54 7.04 0.43
C LYS A 84 6.64 6.47 -0.98
N LYS A 85 5.59 6.64 -1.79
CA LYS A 85 5.42 5.97 -3.09
C LYS A 85 6.58 6.19 -4.05
N HIS A 86 7.19 7.37 -4.04
CA HIS A 86 8.29 7.77 -4.92
C HIS A 86 9.66 7.29 -4.45
N LEU A 87 9.76 6.78 -3.22
CA LEU A 87 11.00 6.27 -2.61
C LEU A 87 11.05 4.74 -2.59
N ILE A 88 10.00 4.06 -3.07
CA ILE A 88 9.95 2.59 -3.05
C ILE A 88 10.97 2.06 -4.05
N ASN A 89 11.93 1.28 -3.57
CA ASN A 89 12.79 0.49 -4.45
C ASN A 89 12.45 -1.01 -4.37
N LYS A 90 13.08 -1.80 -5.23
CA LYS A 90 12.86 -3.25 -5.30
C LYS A 90 13.22 -3.98 -4.00
N LEU A 91 14.20 -3.48 -3.25
CA LEU A 91 14.61 -4.08 -1.97
C LEU A 91 13.55 -3.81 -0.90
N ASP A 92 13.02 -2.59 -0.80
CA ASP A 92 11.92 -2.26 0.11
C ASP A 92 10.69 -3.14 -0.17
N LEU A 93 10.36 -3.36 -1.45
CA LEU A 93 9.27 -4.24 -1.86
C LEU A 93 9.53 -5.69 -1.41
N LYS A 94 10.73 -6.21 -1.70
CA LYS A 94 11.11 -7.58 -1.34
C LYS A 94 11.04 -7.81 0.17
N LEU A 95 11.62 -6.90 0.96
CA LEU A 95 11.56 -6.96 2.43
C LEU A 95 10.12 -6.87 2.95
N SER A 96 9.28 -6.07 2.29
CA SER A 96 7.85 -5.95 2.65
C SER A 96 7.10 -7.25 2.36
N PHE A 97 7.39 -7.93 1.26
CA PHE A 97 6.83 -9.25 0.95
C PHE A 97 7.25 -10.30 1.97
N GLU A 98 8.54 -10.41 2.26
CA GLU A 98 9.08 -11.37 3.23
C GLU A 98 8.45 -11.19 4.62
N LYS A 99 8.34 -9.93 5.10
CA LYS A 99 7.68 -9.62 6.38
C LYS A 99 6.20 -10.00 6.43
N GLN A 100 5.52 -9.99 5.28
CA GLN A 100 4.07 -10.24 5.18
C GLN A 100 3.74 -11.66 4.67
N GLY A 101 4.75 -12.55 4.61
CA GLY A 101 4.60 -13.93 4.16
C GLY A 101 4.15 -14.06 2.72
N LEU A 102 4.57 -13.13 1.85
CA LEU A 102 4.32 -13.15 0.40
C LEU A 102 5.49 -13.73 -0.34
#